data_AF-A0A9P7DR55-F1
#
_entry.id   AF-A0A9P7DR55-F1
#
_cell.length_a   1.000
_cell.length_b   1.000
_cell.length_c   1.000
_cell.angle_alpha   90.00
_cell.angle_beta   90.00
_cell.angle_gamma   90.00
#
_symmetry.space_group_name_H-M   'P 1'
#
loop_
_entity.id
_entity.type
_entity.pdbx_description
1 polymer ?
#
loop_
_entity_poly.entity_id
_entity_poly.type
_entity_poly.pdbx_seq_one_letter_code
_entity_poly.pdbx_strand_id
1 'polypeptide(L)'
;MTFDSLGDVRTMSASVAATDSHDLLKDLVEEVFNEYITNEMPIRLLHIIKNDQKIMLQLVDRDFVKEHFKEKKVTDNIHADFAENMVVDGEEREDRIRERVKKELKYAILSHRWLPGKQEPLYHQMLEEPKEVPDGHGPGWKKLQSFCRTAKDVHDCEFAWSDTCCIDKTSSSELDESIRSMFRWYRNSHVCIALLSDTADLAALQLQEKGQSGEKSVDAWFERGWTLQELLAPSQIKFYGANWQPLIQGSANDRDSKVIMEKISTLTDIHMNDLESFTPGIDRVPEKMLWASRRRTTRMEDIAYCLIGIFDISLMITYGEGNRAFFRLMEEIVKRYDKWDLFLWSGRRSRYNAALPDAPHSYAAGCIQTLRDAVRQAASYEFGDRRFALTNHGLEIWVLLLVVEGEGDAHWPKASRCDLGSRCAGLFRRR
;
A
#
# COMPACT_ATOMS: atom_id res chain seq x y z
N MET A 1 4.26 -25.18 -72.33
CA MET A 1 4.80 -23.98 -71.66
C MET A 1 3.60 -23.20 -71.11
N THR A 2 2.86 -23.74 -70.14
CA THR A 2 3.00 -23.56 -68.67
C THR A 2 3.14 -22.10 -68.25
N PHE A 3 2.02 -21.51 -67.84
CA PHE A 3 1.92 -20.32 -67.00
C PHE A 3 1.07 -20.72 -65.78
N ASP A 4 1.74 -21.21 -64.74
CA ASP A 4 1.23 -21.41 -63.38
C ASP A 4 2.25 -20.75 -62.45
N SER A 5 2.00 -19.52 -61.98
CA SER A 5 2.89 -18.86 -61.00
C SER A 5 2.26 -17.69 -60.22
N LEU A 6 0.96 -17.42 -60.35
CA LEU A 6 0.30 -16.30 -59.65
C LEU A 6 -0.36 -16.69 -58.31
N GLY A 7 -0.31 -17.98 -57.93
CA GLY A 7 -0.82 -18.48 -56.65
C GLY A 7 0.11 -18.25 -55.46
N ASP A 8 1.43 -18.27 -55.66
CA ASP A 8 2.41 -18.33 -54.56
C ASP A 8 2.71 -16.98 -53.88
N VAL A 9 2.56 -15.86 -54.58
CA VAL A 9 3.01 -14.55 -54.06
C VAL A 9 2.08 -14.02 -52.95
N ARG A 10 0.78 -14.31 -53.02
CA ARG A 10 -0.18 -13.91 -51.96
C ARG A 10 -0.07 -14.78 -50.71
N THR A 11 0.19 -16.08 -50.86
CA THR A 11 0.44 -17.00 -49.75
C THR A 11 1.76 -16.68 -49.05
N MET A 12 2.81 -16.32 -49.80
CA MET A 12 4.09 -15.89 -49.22
C MET A 12 3.98 -14.54 -48.48
N SER A 13 3.25 -13.55 -49.02
CA SER A 13 3.06 -12.26 -48.33
C SER A 13 2.25 -12.41 -47.04
N ALA A 14 1.24 -13.28 -47.03
CA ALA A 14 0.46 -13.58 -45.83
C ALA A 14 1.25 -14.42 -44.83
N SER A 15 2.08 -15.36 -45.29
CA SER A 15 2.93 -16.16 -44.39
C SER A 15 4.02 -15.30 -43.76
N VAL A 16 4.69 -14.42 -44.53
CA VAL A 16 5.73 -13.51 -44.02
C VAL A 16 5.15 -12.55 -42.98
N ALA A 17 3.99 -11.93 -43.26
CA ALA A 17 3.33 -11.05 -42.30
C ALA A 17 2.84 -11.78 -41.03
N ALA A 18 2.44 -13.05 -41.16
CA ALA A 18 2.08 -13.89 -40.02
C ALA A 18 3.31 -14.28 -39.18
N THR A 19 4.45 -14.61 -39.80
CA THR A 19 5.72 -14.83 -39.07
C THR A 19 6.21 -13.57 -38.38
N ASP A 20 6.23 -12.43 -39.06
CA ASP A 20 6.65 -11.14 -38.49
C ASP A 20 5.77 -10.78 -37.27
N SER A 21 4.46 -10.99 -37.35
CA SER A 21 3.55 -10.76 -36.22
C SER A 21 3.76 -11.75 -35.06
N HIS A 22 4.18 -12.98 -35.35
CA HIS A 22 4.41 -14.01 -34.34
C HIS A 22 5.70 -13.77 -33.55
N ASP A 23 6.73 -13.30 -34.25
CA ASP A 23 8.03 -12.94 -33.68
C ASP A 23 7.89 -11.66 -32.84
N LEU A 24 7.16 -10.64 -33.33
CA LEU A 24 6.87 -9.42 -32.57
C LEU A 24 6.10 -9.69 -31.26
N LEU A 25 5.15 -10.63 -31.27
CA LEU A 25 4.44 -11.01 -30.04
C LEU A 25 5.38 -11.69 -29.04
N LYS A 26 6.27 -12.55 -29.52
CA LYS A 26 7.22 -13.26 -28.66
C LYS A 26 8.16 -12.27 -27.98
N ASP A 27 8.66 -11.30 -28.74
CA ASP A 27 9.52 -10.23 -28.22
C ASP A 27 8.78 -9.38 -27.18
N LEU A 28 7.51 -9.02 -27.44
CA LEU A 28 6.68 -8.28 -26.47
C LEU A 28 6.47 -9.06 -25.17
N VAL A 29 6.18 -10.37 -25.24
CA VAL A 29 6.00 -11.21 -24.05
C VAL A 29 7.29 -11.28 -23.23
N GLU A 30 8.44 -11.47 -23.88
CA GLU A 30 9.74 -11.47 -23.22
C GLU A 30 10.07 -10.11 -22.60
N GLU A 31 9.78 -9.01 -23.30
CA GLU A 31 9.98 -7.64 -22.80
C GLU A 31 9.14 -7.39 -21.53
N VAL A 32 7.82 -7.58 -21.61
CA VAL A 32 6.91 -7.37 -20.47
C VAL A 32 7.28 -8.27 -19.28
N PHE A 33 7.66 -9.52 -19.54
CA PHE A 33 8.12 -10.45 -18.51
C PHE A 33 9.38 -9.93 -17.79
N ASN A 34 10.37 -9.49 -18.55
CA ASN A 34 11.63 -8.97 -18.01
C ASN A 34 11.42 -7.65 -17.25
N GLU A 35 10.61 -6.74 -17.78
CA GLU A 35 10.26 -5.49 -17.11
C GLU A 35 9.52 -5.74 -15.80
N TYR A 36 8.57 -6.68 -15.78
CA TYR A 36 7.80 -6.98 -14.58
C TYR A 36 8.71 -7.49 -13.45
N ILE A 37 9.60 -8.44 -13.73
CA ILE A 37 10.55 -8.93 -12.72
C ILE A 37 11.46 -7.80 -12.22
N THR A 38 11.93 -6.95 -13.14
CA THR A 38 12.88 -5.87 -12.82
C THR A 38 12.26 -4.75 -11.99
N ASN A 39 11.05 -4.32 -12.36
CA ASN A 39 10.45 -3.09 -11.83
C ASN A 39 9.36 -3.36 -10.80
N GLU A 40 8.65 -4.48 -10.89
CA GLU A 40 7.42 -4.73 -10.13
C GLU A 40 7.61 -5.73 -8.99
N MET A 41 8.61 -6.61 -9.07
CA MET A 41 8.92 -7.59 -8.03
C MET A 41 9.95 -7.09 -7.01
N PRO A 42 9.95 -7.63 -5.78
CA PRO A 42 11.00 -7.35 -4.80
C PRO A 42 12.42 -7.65 -5.30
N ILE A 43 13.39 -6.89 -4.80
CA ILE A 43 14.82 -7.06 -5.14
C ILE A 43 15.30 -8.48 -4.81
N ARG A 44 14.81 -9.02 -3.69
CA ARG A 44 15.07 -10.40 -3.26
C ARG A 44 13.81 -11.06 -2.75
N LEU A 45 13.76 -12.37 -2.90
CA LEU A 45 12.70 -13.24 -2.42
C LEU A 45 13.29 -14.48 -1.74
N LEU A 46 12.48 -15.14 -0.93
CA LEU A 46 12.77 -16.47 -0.41
C LEU A 46 12.17 -17.49 -1.38
N HIS A 47 13.00 -18.29 -2.02
CA HIS A 47 12.57 -19.48 -2.73
C HIS A 47 12.32 -20.61 -1.72
N ILE A 48 11.09 -21.13 -1.74
CA ILE A 48 10.63 -22.17 -0.81
C ILE A 48 10.78 -23.54 -1.48
N ILE A 49 11.79 -24.30 -1.04
CA ILE A 49 12.06 -25.65 -1.53
C ILE A 49 11.50 -26.64 -0.53
N LYS A 50 10.54 -27.47 -0.95
CA LYS A 50 9.89 -28.46 -0.09
C LYS A 50 10.44 -29.86 -0.38
N ASN A 51 11.02 -30.49 0.64
CA ASN A 51 11.47 -31.88 0.60
C ASN A 51 10.76 -32.65 1.73
N ASP A 52 9.81 -33.52 1.37
CA ASP A 52 8.94 -34.23 2.32
C ASP A 52 8.22 -33.30 3.31
N GLN A 53 8.52 -33.42 4.61
CA GLN A 53 7.98 -32.59 5.70
C GLN A 53 8.81 -31.34 6.00
N LYS A 54 9.97 -31.18 5.35
CA LYS A 54 10.91 -30.08 5.61
C LYS A 54 10.78 -29.02 4.52
N ILE A 55 10.96 -27.77 4.94
CA ILE A 55 11.12 -26.64 4.02
C ILE A 55 12.53 -26.10 4.15
N MET A 56 13.18 -25.90 3.00
CA MET A 56 14.45 -25.21 2.86
C MET A 56 14.17 -23.84 2.27
N LEU A 57 14.83 -22.82 2.80
CA LEU A 57 14.72 -21.45 2.31
C LEU A 57 16.03 -21.03 1.67
N GLN A 58 15.94 -20.48 0.46
CA GLN A 58 17.06 -19.87 -0.23
C GLN A 58 16.70 -18.42 -0.52
N LEU A 59 17.56 -17.48 -0.13
CA LEU A 59 17.42 -16.10 -0.55
C LEU A 59 17.93 -15.97 -1.98
N VAL A 60 17.08 -15.43 -2.86
CA VAL A 60 17.32 -15.33 -4.29
C VAL A 60 17.06 -13.91 -4.77
N ASP A 61 17.70 -13.51 -5.85
CA ASP A 61 17.50 -12.21 -6.51
C ASP A 61 16.58 -12.33 -7.74
N ARG A 62 16.38 -11.20 -8.43
CA ARG A 62 15.56 -11.10 -9.64
C ARG A 62 16.10 -11.96 -10.80
N ASP A 63 17.41 -12.14 -10.90
CA ASP A 63 18.04 -12.94 -11.96
C ASP A 63 17.71 -14.43 -11.78
N PHE A 64 17.78 -14.93 -10.54
CA PHE A 64 17.33 -16.29 -10.23
C PHE A 64 15.85 -16.49 -10.57
N VAL A 65 14.98 -15.54 -10.16
CA VAL A 65 13.53 -15.61 -10.44
C VAL A 65 13.28 -15.69 -11.94
N LYS A 66 13.98 -14.86 -12.72
CA LYS A 66 13.89 -14.84 -14.18
C LYS A 66 14.26 -16.19 -14.79
N GLU A 67 15.39 -16.77 -14.42
CA GLU A 67 15.81 -18.06 -14.97
C GLU A 67 14.91 -19.21 -14.51
N HIS A 68 14.45 -19.22 -13.25
CA HIS A 68 13.52 -20.22 -12.73
C HIS A 68 12.21 -20.30 -13.53
N PHE A 69 11.64 -19.15 -13.89
CA PHE A 69 10.39 -19.13 -14.67
C PHE A 69 10.60 -19.34 -16.18
N LYS A 70 11.79 -19.03 -16.72
CA LYS A 70 12.17 -19.41 -18.08
C LYS A 70 12.33 -20.92 -18.24
N GLU A 71 12.95 -21.60 -17.28
CA GLU A 71 13.06 -23.06 -17.28
C GLU A 71 11.68 -23.74 -17.26
N LYS A 72 10.70 -23.10 -16.63
CA LYS A 72 9.29 -23.52 -16.63
C LYS A 72 8.52 -23.14 -17.90
N LYS A 73 9.18 -22.53 -18.88
CA LYS A 73 8.59 -22.10 -20.17
C LYS A 73 7.39 -21.16 -20.01
N VAL A 74 7.41 -20.29 -18.99
CA VAL A 74 6.30 -19.36 -18.74
C VAL A 74 6.07 -18.42 -19.92
N THR A 75 7.13 -17.86 -20.49
CA THR A 75 7.01 -16.94 -21.64
C THR A 75 6.47 -17.63 -22.88
N ASP A 76 6.91 -18.87 -23.17
CA ASP A 76 6.36 -19.69 -24.26
C ASP A 76 4.86 -19.98 -24.06
N ASN A 77 4.44 -20.31 -22.83
CA ASN A 77 3.03 -20.59 -22.53
C ASN A 77 2.16 -19.34 -22.69
N ILE A 78 2.64 -18.18 -22.23
CA ILE A 78 1.94 -16.90 -22.40
C ILE A 78 1.87 -16.54 -23.89
N HIS A 79 2.96 -16.70 -24.62
CA HIS A 79 2.97 -16.48 -26.06
C HIS A 79 1.91 -17.32 -26.77
N ALA A 80 1.81 -18.62 -26.45
CA ALA A 80 0.78 -19.51 -26.99
C ALA A 80 -0.65 -19.02 -26.67
N ASP A 81 -0.93 -18.64 -25.41
CA ASP A 81 -2.24 -18.13 -24.97
C ASP A 81 -2.71 -16.90 -25.80
N PHE A 82 -1.76 -16.04 -26.20
CA PHE A 82 -2.03 -14.79 -26.91
C PHE A 82 -1.88 -14.88 -28.43
N ALA A 83 -1.22 -15.91 -28.95
CA ALA A 83 -1.12 -16.18 -30.38
C ALA A 83 -2.48 -16.58 -30.98
N GLU A 84 -3.31 -17.29 -30.20
CA GLU A 84 -4.64 -17.75 -30.63
C GLU A 84 -5.70 -16.63 -30.65
N ASN A 85 -5.44 -15.48 -30.00
CA ASN A 85 -6.39 -14.39 -29.80
C ASN A 85 -5.92 -13.09 -30.51
N MET A 86 -6.09 -13.02 -31.83
CA MET A 86 -5.50 -11.97 -32.70
C MET A 86 -6.30 -10.64 -32.82
N VAL A 87 -7.28 -10.36 -31.97
CA VAL A 87 -8.17 -9.16 -32.13
C VAL A 87 -8.18 -8.29 -30.89
N VAL A 88 -7.03 -7.74 -30.50
CA VAL A 88 -6.94 -6.72 -29.43
C VAL A 88 -5.95 -5.64 -29.87
N ASP A 89 -6.27 -4.37 -29.59
CA ASP A 89 -5.39 -3.23 -29.84
C ASP A 89 -4.04 -3.37 -29.09
N GLY A 90 -2.99 -2.71 -29.57
CA GLY A 90 -1.62 -2.88 -29.09
C GLY A 90 -1.45 -2.62 -27.58
N GLU A 91 -1.97 -1.49 -27.09
CA GLU A 91 -1.87 -1.11 -25.66
C GLU A 91 -2.67 -2.07 -24.76
N GLU A 92 -3.91 -2.39 -25.14
CA GLU A 92 -4.74 -3.32 -24.39
C GLU A 92 -4.14 -4.75 -24.37
N ARG A 93 -3.41 -5.13 -25.42
CA ARG A 93 -2.70 -6.41 -25.45
C ARG A 93 -1.55 -6.45 -24.45
N GLU A 94 -0.73 -5.41 -24.38
CA GLU A 94 0.39 -5.32 -23.43
C GLU A 94 -0.11 -5.43 -21.98
N ASP A 95 -1.16 -4.68 -21.62
CA ASP A 95 -1.75 -4.72 -20.28
C ASP A 95 -2.26 -6.12 -19.93
N ARG A 96 -2.89 -6.82 -20.87
CA ARG A 96 -3.34 -8.20 -20.67
C ARG A 96 -2.18 -9.18 -20.51
N ILE A 97 -1.09 -9.00 -21.26
CA ILE A 97 0.14 -9.80 -21.09
C ILE A 97 0.73 -9.53 -19.71
N ARG A 98 0.82 -8.27 -19.28
CA ARG A 98 1.32 -7.87 -17.96
C ARG A 98 0.53 -8.50 -16.82
N GLU A 99 -0.80 -8.51 -16.92
CA GLU A 99 -1.67 -9.20 -15.96
C GLU A 99 -1.51 -10.73 -16.00
N ARG A 100 -1.27 -11.33 -17.17
CA ARG A 100 -0.97 -12.77 -17.29
C ARG A 100 0.37 -13.11 -16.64
N VAL A 101 1.41 -12.31 -16.87
CA VAL A 101 2.74 -12.42 -16.25
C VAL A 101 2.62 -12.34 -14.72
N LYS A 102 1.90 -11.34 -14.21
CA LYS A 102 1.63 -11.18 -12.77
C LYS A 102 0.98 -12.42 -12.13
N LYS A 103 0.07 -13.09 -12.85
CA LYS A 103 -0.61 -14.31 -12.37
C LYS A 103 0.30 -15.53 -12.30
N GLU A 104 1.33 -15.61 -13.14
CA GLU A 104 2.33 -16.69 -13.12
C GLU A 104 3.42 -16.45 -12.08
N LEU A 105 3.87 -15.20 -11.95
CA LEU A 105 4.97 -14.80 -11.07
C LEU A 105 4.51 -14.59 -9.62
N LYS A 106 3.93 -15.64 -9.02
CA LYS A 106 3.34 -15.59 -7.68
C LYS A 106 4.40 -15.51 -6.58
N TYR A 107 4.22 -14.56 -5.67
CA TYR A 107 4.87 -14.57 -4.36
C TYR A 107 3.90 -14.16 -3.26
N ALA A 108 4.07 -14.74 -2.08
CA ALA A 108 3.39 -14.31 -0.87
C ALA A 108 4.20 -13.22 -0.16
N ILE A 109 3.54 -12.24 0.44
CA ILE A 109 4.19 -11.19 1.23
C ILE A 109 3.71 -11.24 2.68
N LEU A 110 4.63 -11.17 3.64
CA LEU A 110 4.29 -11.17 5.06
C LEU A 110 3.96 -9.76 5.53
N SER A 111 2.80 -9.60 6.16
CA SER A 111 2.49 -8.44 6.97
C SER A 111 2.40 -8.84 8.43
N HIS A 112 3.22 -8.23 9.29
CA HIS A 112 3.34 -8.70 10.66
C HIS A 112 3.86 -7.63 11.62
N ARG A 113 3.85 -7.96 12.90
CA ARG A 113 4.63 -7.24 13.91
C ARG A 113 5.94 -7.95 14.17
N TRP A 114 7.04 -7.20 14.17
CA TRP A 114 8.34 -7.73 14.56
C TRP A 114 8.31 -8.21 16.02
N LEU A 115 8.89 -9.38 16.29
CA LEU A 115 9.09 -9.87 17.64
C LEU A 115 10.09 -8.99 18.40
N PRO A 116 9.85 -8.71 19.70
CA PRO A 116 10.79 -7.96 20.53
C PRO A 116 12.19 -8.60 20.56
N GLY A 117 13.23 -7.77 20.67
CA GLY A 117 14.59 -8.27 20.90
C GLY A 117 15.29 -8.87 19.67
N LYS A 118 14.92 -8.48 18.44
CA LYS A 118 15.56 -8.95 17.19
C LYS A 118 15.60 -10.48 17.07
N GLN A 119 14.52 -11.15 17.47
CA GLN A 119 14.41 -12.61 17.43
C GLN A 119 14.06 -13.16 16.05
N GLU A 120 13.84 -12.29 15.06
CA GLU A 120 13.53 -12.67 13.68
C GLU A 120 14.79 -12.74 12.83
N PRO A 121 14.84 -13.69 11.87
CA PRO A 121 15.95 -13.79 10.94
C PRO A 121 16.18 -12.48 10.20
N LEU A 122 17.45 -12.10 10.10
CA LEU A 122 17.92 -10.93 9.37
C LEU A 122 18.58 -11.35 8.05
N TYR A 123 18.70 -10.40 7.13
CA TYR A 123 19.26 -10.62 5.78
C TYR A 123 20.56 -11.44 5.76
N HIS A 124 21.57 -11.03 6.54
CA HIS A 124 22.86 -11.71 6.59
C HIS A 124 22.79 -13.14 7.12
N GLN A 125 21.74 -13.51 7.87
CA GLN A 125 21.50 -14.88 8.29
C GLN A 125 20.90 -15.75 7.19
N MET A 126 20.47 -15.17 6.06
CA MET A 126 19.93 -15.89 4.91
C MET A 126 20.93 -16.07 3.76
N LEU A 127 22.16 -15.57 3.91
CA LEU A 127 23.17 -15.58 2.85
C LEU A 127 23.89 -16.93 2.64
N GLU A 128 23.86 -17.81 3.63
CA GLU A 128 24.47 -19.15 3.49
C GLU A 128 23.53 -20.05 2.66
N GLU A 129 24.09 -21.13 2.10
CA GLU A 129 23.40 -22.15 1.28
C GLU A 129 22.03 -22.59 1.83
N PRO A 130 21.13 -23.17 0.98
CA PRO A 130 19.74 -23.46 1.34
C PRO A 130 19.60 -23.96 2.77
N LYS A 131 18.94 -23.16 3.61
CA LYS A 131 18.86 -23.43 5.04
C LYS A 131 17.65 -24.28 5.32
N GLU A 132 17.88 -25.45 5.89
CA GLU A 132 16.81 -26.11 6.63
C GLU A 132 16.45 -25.16 7.76
N VAL A 133 15.18 -24.77 7.88
CA VAL A 133 14.75 -23.97 9.02
C VAL A 133 14.51 -24.96 10.16
N PRO A 134 15.43 -25.12 11.12
CA PRO A 134 15.31 -26.15 12.14
C PRO A 134 14.30 -25.68 13.19
N ASP A 135 13.53 -26.61 13.74
CA ASP A 135 12.44 -26.32 14.69
C ASP A 135 12.91 -25.67 16.03
N GLY A 136 14.21 -25.45 16.21
CA GLY A 136 14.87 -24.95 17.41
C GLY A 136 15.41 -23.50 17.37
N HIS A 137 15.36 -22.76 16.26
CA HIS A 137 16.01 -21.44 16.14
C HIS A 137 15.26 -20.26 16.81
N GLY A 138 14.32 -20.55 17.69
CA GLY A 138 13.53 -19.55 18.42
C GLY A 138 12.28 -19.08 17.68
N PRO A 139 11.50 -18.18 18.31
CA PRO A 139 10.14 -17.87 17.86
C PRO A 139 10.10 -17.14 16.51
N GLY A 140 11.10 -16.33 16.16
CA GLY A 140 11.11 -15.62 14.87
C GLY A 140 11.38 -16.52 13.67
N TRP A 141 12.25 -17.52 13.83
CA TRP A 141 12.44 -18.55 12.81
C TRP A 141 11.21 -19.44 12.64
N LYS A 142 10.56 -19.83 13.75
CA LYS A 142 9.27 -20.56 13.70
C LYS A 142 8.20 -19.75 12.95
N LYS A 143 8.12 -18.45 13.22
CA LYS A 143 7.20 -17.53 12.54
C LYS A 143 7.50 -17.45 11.03
N LEU A 144 8.76 -17.33 10.62
CA LEU A 144 9.15 -17.35 9.20
C LEU A 144 8.84 -18.70 8.55
N GLN A 145 9.10 -19.81 9.25
CA GLN A 145 8.82 -21.16 8.78
C GLN A 145 7.31 -21.36 8.55
N SER A 146 6.48 -20.96 9.51
CA SER A 146 5.02 -21.02 9.38
C SER A 146 4.53 -20.15 8.23
N PHE A 147 5.05 -18.93 8.08
CA PHE A 147 4.74 -18.08 6.93
C PHE A 147 5.03 -18.76 5.60
N CYS A 148 6.24 -19.31 5.44
CA CYS A 148 6.65 -19.96 4.19
C CYS A 148 5.85 -21.24 3.92
N ARG A 149 5.52 -22.02 4.95
CA ARG A 149 4.62 -23.18 4.81
C ARG A 149 3.22 -22.74 4.38
N THR A 150 2.65 -21.72 5.01
CA THR A 150 1.34 -21.19 4.63
C THR A 150 1.36 -20.64 3.19
N ALA A 151 2.41 -19.92 2.80
CA ALA A 151 2.59 -19.44 1.43
C ALA A 151 2.60 -20.59 0.42
N LYS A 152 3.39 -21.64 0.66
CA LYS A 152 3.54 -22.77 -0.27
C LYS A 152 2.33 -23.70 -0.28
N ASP A 153 1.85 -24.12 0.90
CA ASP A 153 0.87 -25.20 1.05
C ASP A 153 -0.58 -24.72 0.91
N VAL A 154 -0.87 -23.45 1.26
CA VAL A 154 -2.24 -22.90 1.23
C VAL A 154 -2.45 -21.96 0.05
N HIS A 155 -1.45 -21.14 -0.27
CA HIS A 155 -1.57 -20.08 -1.29
C HIS A 155 -0.80 -20.35 -2.58
N ASP A 156 -0.23 -21.55 -2.74
CA ASP A 156 0.47 -21.96 -3.97
C ASP A 156 1.57 -20.96 -4.40
N CYS A 157 2.31 -20.42 -3.43
CA CYS A 157 3.41 -19.49 -3.68
C CYS A 157 4.75 -20.19 -3.49
N GLU A 158 5.55 -20.26 -4.57
CA GLU A 158 6.93 -20.75 -4.52
C GLU A 158 7.91 -19.75 -3.92
N PHE A 159 7.55 -18.47 -4.00
CA PHE A 159 8.34 -17.37 -3.49
C PHE A 159 7.62 -16.68 -2.34
N ALA A 160 8.39 -16.19 -1.39
CA ALA A 160 7.88 -15.45 -0.25
C ALA A 160 8.76 -14.23 0.06
N TRP A 161 8.16 -13.19 0.61
CA TRP A 161 8.86 -11.97 1.00
C TRP A 161 8.60 -11.59 2.45
N SER A 162 9.66 -11.23 3.16
CA SER A 162 9.63 -10.71 4.53
C SER A 162 10.64 -9.58 4.67
N ASP A 163 10.20 -8.40 5.11
CA ASP A 163 11.01 -7.19 5.25
C ASP A 163 12.21 -7.35 6.23
N THR A 164 12.12 -8.32 7.14
CA THR A 164 13.19 -8.64 8.10
C THR A 164 14.41 -9.26 7.45
N CYS A 165 14.23 -10.14 6.46
CA CYS A 165 15.30 -10.95 5.90
C CYS A 165 15.48 -10.85 4.37
N CYS A 166 14.55 -10.24 3.64
CA CYS A 166 14.67 -10.02 2.19
C CYS A 166 15.30 -8.67 1.84
N ILE A 167 15.45 -7.75 2.80
CA ILE A 167 16.04 -6.43 2.59
C ILE A 167 17.42 -6.38 3.25
N ASP A 168 18.46 -6.08 2.47
CA ASP A 168 19.74 -5.68 3.01
C ASP A 168 19.68 -4.26 3.56
N LYS A 169 19.43 -4.17 4.86
CA LYS A 169 19.38 -2.88 5.60
C LYS A 169 20.76 -2.25 5.78
N THR A 170 21.84 -2.91 5.37
CA THR A 170 23.21 -2.37 5.39
C THR A 170 23.57 -1.63 4.10
N SER A 171 22.90 -1.95 3.00
CA SER A 171 22.99 -1.23 1.72
C SER A 171 22.00 -0.06 1.69
N SER A 172 22.53 1.17 1.66
CA SER A 172 21.68 2.38 1.63
C SER A 172 20.86 2.50 0.36
N SER A 173 21.42 2.09 -0.79
CA SER A 173 20.71 2.10 -2.08
C SER A 173 19.59 1.08 -2.11
N GLU A 174 19.82 -0.13 -1.59
CA GLU A 174 18.79 -1.17 -1.53
C GLU A 174 17.67 -0.79 -0.54
N LEU A 175 18.03 -0.21 0.61
CA LEU A 175 17.07 0.25 1.60
C LEU A 175 16.17 1.37 1.04
N ASP A 176 16.75 2.31 0.28
CA ASP A 176 15.98 3.39 -0.38
C ASP A 176 15.03 2.84 -1.43
N GLU A 177 15.50 1.96 -2.34
CA GLU A 177 14.65 1.31 -3.34
C GLU A 177 13.53 0.51 -2.67
N SER A 178 13.85 -0.22 -1.60
CA SER A 178 12.91 -1.07 -0.89
C SER A 178 11.79 -0.28 -0.24
N ILE A 179 12.12 0.83 0.44
CA ILE A 179 11.11 1.67 1.08
C ILE A 179 10.21 2.32 0.02
N ARG A 180 10.80 2.82 -1.08
CA ARG A 180 10.05 3.47 -2.17
C ARG A 180 9.17 2.50 -2.94
N SER A 181 9.55 1.23 -3.02
CA SER A 181 8.82 0.19 -3.76
C SER A 181 7.87 -0.64 -2.92
N MET A 182 7.91 -0.53 -1.58
CA MET A 182 7.19 -1.42 -0.68
C MET A 182 5.68 -1.46 -0.96
N PHE A 183 5.04 -0.30 -1.16
CA PHE A 183 3.61 -0.25 -1.50
C PHE A 183 3.29 -1.07 -2.76
N ARG A 184 4.10 -0.90 -3.81
CA ARG A 184 3.97 -1.65 -5.06
C ARG A 184 4.20 -3.14 -4.87
N TRP A 185 5.18 -3.53 -4.05
CA TRP A 185 5.43 -4.94 -3.74
C TRP A 185 4.29 -5.58 -2.94
N TYR A 186 3.63 -4.85 -2.03
CA TYR A 186 2.41 -5.34 -1.41
C TYR A 186 1.27 -5.45 -2.43
N ARG A 187 1.10 -4.44 -3.29
CA ARG A 187 0.06 -4.41 -4.35
C ARG A 187 0.20 -5.51 -5.40
N ASN A 188 1.42 -5.92 -5.71
CA ASN A 188 1.72 -6.92 -6.71
C ASN A 188 1.90 -8.33 -6.16
N SER A 189 1.91 -8.49 -4.83
CA SER A 189 1.92 -9.82 -4.22
C SER A 189 0.70 -10.64 -4.66
N HIS A 190 0.86 -11.95 -4.80
CA HIS A 190 -0.25 -12.86 -5.04
C HIS A 190 -1.21 -12.84 -3.85
N VAL A 191 -0.64 -12.84 -2.64
CA VAL A 191 -1.37 -12.71 -1.39
C VAL A 191 -0.52 -12.00 -0.34
N CYS A 192 -1.14 -11.10 0.41
CA CYS A 192 -0.62 -10.59 1.67
C CYS A 192 -1.09 -11.47 2.82
N ILE A 193 -0.18 -12.15 3.50
CA ILE A 193 -0.46 -12.95 4.69
C ILE A 193 -0.28 -12.02 5.90
N ALA A 194 -1.39 -11.57 6.49
CA ALA A 194 -1.39 -10.66 7.63
C ALA A 194 -1.53 -11.45 8.94
N LEU A 195 -0.44 -11.50 9.73
CA LEU A 195 -0.42 -12.20 11.01
C LEU A 195 -0.77 -11.26 12.17
N LEU A 196 -1.95 -11.47 12.75
CA LEU A 196 -2.42 -10.81 13.97
C LEU A 196 -1.98 -11.62 15.19
N SER A 197 -0.82 -11.26 15.75
CA SER A 197 -0.14 -12.05 16.78
C SER A 197 -0.79 -11.98 18.16
N ASP A 198 -1.64 -10.98 18.40
CA ASP A 198 -2.36 -10.76 19.65
C ASP A 198 -3.85 -11.19 19.52
N THR A 199 -4.23 -11.78 18.38
CA THR A 199 -5.61 -12.21 18.05
C THR A 199 -5.67 -13.71 17.83
N ALA A 200 -6.50 -14.42 18.60
CA ALA A 200 -6.68 -15.87 18.44
C ALA A 200 -7.66 -16.22 17.30
N ASP A 201 -8.77 -15.50 17.20
CA ASP A 201 -9.84 -15.74 16.24
C ASP A 201 -10.61 -14.45 15.92
N LEU A 202 -11.60 -14.55 15.02
CA LEU A 202 -12.41 -13.40 14.65
C LEU A 202 -13.19 -12.81 15.83
N ALA A 203 -13.61 -13.60 16.82
CA ALA A 203 -14.36 -13.08 17.97
C ALA A 203 -13.46 -12.20 18.86
N ALA A 204 -12.20 -12.62 19.06
CA ALA A 204 -11.19 -11.90 19.82
C ALA A 204 -10.79 -10.55 19.19
N LEU A 205 -11.01 -10.36 17.88
CA LEU A 205 -10.65 -9.14 17.15
C LEU A 205 -11.59 -7.97 17.46
N GLN A 206 -11.55 -7.34 18.63
CA GLN A 206 -12.52 -6.31 19.03
C GLN A 206 -11.88 -5.11 19.74
N LEU A 207 -12.54 -3.94 19.65
CA LEU A 207 -12.27 -2.82 20.56
C LEU A 207 -12.95 -3.12 21.89
N GLN A 208 -12.24 -3.06 23.01
CA GLN A 208 -12.84 -3.18 24.34
C GLN A 208 -13.02 -1.81 25.01
N GLU A 209 -14.15 -1.63 25.71
CA GLU A 209 -14.47 -0.41 26.48
C GLU A 209 -13.62 -0.27 27.76
N LYS A 210 -13.37 0.98 28.16
CA LYS A 210 -12.41 1.39 29.20
C LYS A 210 -12.85 1.04 30.64
N GLY A 211 -11.96 0.37 31.37
CA GLY A 211 -11.84 0.49 32.84
C GLY A 211 -10.76 1.52 33.27
N GLN A 212 -10.69 1.82 34.57
CA GLN A 212 -9.90 2.91 35.19
C GLN A 212 -8.36 2.80 35.08
N SER A 213 -7.80 1.75 34.48
CA SER A 213 -6.35 1.48 34.42
C SER A 213 -5.68 1.75 33.06
N GLY A 214 -6.43 2.17 32.05
CA GLY A 214 -5.87 2.86 30.88
C GLY A 214 -5.08 2.02 29.86
N GLU A 215 -5.66 0.98 29.24
CA GLU A 215 -5.35 0.67 27.83
C GLU A 215 -6.33 -0.28 27.10
N LYS A 216 -6.23 -0.25 25.75
CA LYS A 216 -6.99 -0.95 24.69
C LYS A 216 -6.39 -2.34 24.42
N SER A 217 -7.18 -3.31 23.94
CA SER A 217 -6.62 -4.46 23.22
C SER A 217 -7.29 -4.64 21.86
N VAL A 218 -6.94 -3.76 20.93
CA VAL A 218 -6.91 -4.08 19.50
C VAL A 218 -5.52 -4.68 19.23
N ASP A 219 -5.42 -5.66 18.31
CA ASP A 219 -4.11 -6.20 17.93
C ASP A 219 -3.16 -5.05 17.55
N ALA A 220 -1.96 -5.05 18.13
CA ALA A 220 -1.01 -3.97 17.93
C ALA A 220 -0.53 -3.86 16.47
N TRP A 221 -0.81 -4.84 15.62
CA TRP A 221 -0.68 -4.72 14.18
C TRP A 221 -1.43 -3.49 13.64
N PHE A 222 -2.64 -3.18 14.13
CA PHE A 222 -3.42 -2.00 13.67
C PHE A 222 -2.84 -0.66 14.12
N GLU A 223 -1.92 -0.68 15.09
CA GLU A 223 -1.26 0.52 15.62
C GLU A 223 0.12 0.76 15.00
N ARG A 224 0.60 -0.10 14.10
CA ARG A 224 1.90 0.09 13.42
C ARG A 224 1.74 1.03 12.22
N GLY A 225 2.73 1.89 11.97
CA GLY A 225 2.72 2.80 10.82
C GLY A 225 2.68 2.06 9.49
N TRP A 226 3.66 1.18 9.26
CA TRP A 226 3.83 0.41 8.01
C TRP A 226 2.61 -0.45 7.66
N THR A 227 1.92 -1.02 8.64
CA THR A 227 0.77 -1.90 8.38
C THR A 227 -0.43 -1.18 7.75
N LEU A 228 -0.43 0.15 7.64
CA LEU A 228 -1.47 0.88 6.91
C LEU A 228 -1.39 0.57 5.41
N GLN A 229 -0.20 0.67 4.83
CA GLN A 229 -0.03 0.28 3.42
C GLN A 229 -0.09 -1.23 3.25
N GLU A 230 0.34 -2.01 4.23
CA GLU A 230 0.22 -3.49 4.16
C GLU A 230 -1.25 -3.94 4.19
N LEU A 231 -2.15 -3.13 4.77
CA LEU A 231 -3.61 -3.32 4.76
C LEU A 231 -4.24 -2.89 3.42
N LEU A 232 -3.83 -1.73 2.90
CA LEU A 232 -4.51 -1.07 1.79
C LEU A 232 -3.95 -1.45 0.41
N ALA A 233 -2.65 -1.68 0.30
CA ALA A 233 -1.98 -1.86 -0.99
C ALA A 233 -2.27 -3.20 -1.69
N PRO A 234 -2.25 -4.37 -1.01
CA PRO A 234 -2.46 -5.66 -1.67
C PRO A 234 -3.79 -5.71 -2.42
N SER A 235 -3.92 -6.52 -3.47
CA SER A 235 -5.25 -6.86 -4.04
C SER A 235 -5.89 -8.04 -3.30
N GLN A 236 -5.07 -8.97 -2.80
CA GLN A 236 -5.51 -10.08 -1.96
C GLN A 236 -4.83 -10.03 -0.59
N ILE A 237 -5.61 -10.19 0.47
CA ILE A 237 -5.11 -10.27 1.85
C ILE A 237 -5.82 -11.41 2.58
N LYS A 238 -5.07 -12.15 3.40
CA LYS A 238 -5.59 -13.21 4.25
C LYS A 238 -5.08 -13.01 5.67
N PHE A 239 -6.00 -12.87 6.62
CA PHE A 239 -5.69 -12.66 8.03
C PHE A 239 -5.57 -14.00 8.76
N TYR A 240 -4.47 -14.13 9.50
CA TYR A 240 -4.18 -15.28 10.34
C TYR A 240 -4.04 -14.83 11.79
N GLY A 241 -4.59 -15.63 12.70
CA GLY A 241 -4.41 -15.43 14.14
C GLY A 241 -3.06 -15.94 14.62
N ALA A 242 -2.79 -15.77 15.92
CA ALA A 242 -1.54 -16.13 16.58
C ALA A 242 -1.13 -17.61 16.42
N ASN A 243 -2.11 -18.49 16.16
CA ASN A 243 -1.92 -19.93 15.94
C ASN A 243 -1.78 -20.33 14.45
N TRP A 244 -1.58 -19.36 13.55
CA TRP A 244 -1.52 -19.58 12.10
C TRP A 244 -2.79 -20.23 11.51
N GLN A 245 -3.93 -20.08 12.18
CA GLN A 245 -5.23 -20.39 11.61
C GLN A 245 -5.84 -19.13 10.96
N PRO A 246 -6.49 -19.25 9.80
CA PRO A 246 -7.14 -18.11 9.18
C PRO A 246 -8.31 -17.65 10.05
N LEU A 247 -8.49 -16.34 10.21
CA LEU A 247 -9.57 -15.79 11.05
C LEU A 247 -10.95 -16.11 10.51
N ILE A 248 -11.06 -16.26 9.18
CA ILE A 248 -12.25 -16.76 8.50
C ILE A 248 -11.88 -17.91 7.56
N GLN A 249 -12.71 -18.95 7.56
CA GLN A 249 -12.55 -20.11 6.67
C GLN A 249 -13.31 -19.89 5.35
N GLY A 250 -12.91 -20.60 4.30
CA GLY A 250 -13.69 -20.69 3.06
C GLY A 250 -13.54 -19.53 2.06
N SER A 251 -12.79 -18.46 2.39
CA SER A 251 -12.37 -17.44 1.42
C SER A 251 -10.87 -17.48 1.20
N ALA A 252 -10.42 -17.35 -0.06
CA ALA A 252 -9.01 -17.15 -0.38
C ALA A 252 -8.56 -15.70 -0.12
N ASN A 253 -9.46 -14.74 -0.30
CA ASN A 253 -9.24 -13.32 -0.09
C ASN A 253 -10.24 -12.77 0.93
N ASP A 254 -9.75 -12.28 2.07
CA ASP A 254 -10.61 -11.79 3.13
C ASP A 254 -11.35 -10.49 2.75
N ARG A 255 -10.92 -9.81 1.68
CA ARG A 255 -11.68 -8.69 1.10
C ARG A 255 -13.06 -9.07 0.58
N ASP A 256 -13.24 -10.32 0.16
CA ASP A 256 -14.53 -10.80 -0.34
C ASP A 256 -15.54 -11.08 0.79
N SER A 257 -15.10 -11.02 2.06
CA SER A 257 -15.91 -11.29 3.23
C SER A 257 -16.34 -10.01 3.93
N LYS A 258 -17.63 -9.68 3.83
CA LYS A 258 -18.23 -8.54 4.54
C LYS A 258 -17.99 -8.57 6.04
N VAL A 259 -18.01 -9.75 6.66
CA VAL A 259 -17.91 -9.90 8.12
C VAL A 259 -16.58 -9.38 8.66
N ILE A 260 -15.47 -9.76 8.03
CA ILE A 260 -14.14 -9.30 8.48
C ILE A 260 -13.88 -7.85 8.05
N MET A 261 -14.39 -7.44 6.89
CA MET A 261 -14.24 -6.08 6.36
C MET A 261 -14.99 -5.05 7.21
N GLU A 262 -16.22 -5.33 7.64
CA GLU A 262 -16.98 -4.52 8.60
C GLU A 262 -16.24 -4.39 9.92
N LYS A 263 -15.63 -5.48 10.39
CA LYS A 263 -14.86 -5.50 11.63
C LYS A 263 -13.61 -4.63 11.51
N ILE A 264 -12.81 -4.81 10.46
CA ILE A 264 -11.61 -4.00 10.20
C ILE A 264 -11.98 -2.53 9.98
N SER A 265 -13.07 -2.26 9.26
CA SER A 265 -13.59 -0.90 9.05
C SER A 265 -13.87 -0.19 10.37
N THR A 266 -14.56 -0.87 11.29
CA THR A 266 -14.82 -0.37 12.65
C THR A 266 -13.53 -0.17 13.45
N LEU A 267 -12.55 -1.07 13.33
CA LEU A 267 -11.28 -0.96 14.07
C LEU A 267 -10.42 0.21 13.59
N THR A 268 -10.45 0.49 12.29
CA THR A 268 -9.50 1.39 11.62
C THR A 268 -10.08 2.75 11.28
N ASP A 269 -11.41 2.91 11.30
CA ASP A 269 -12.15 4.05 10.75
C ASP A 269 -11.90 4.26 9.22
N ILE A 270 -11.55 3.17 8.52
CA ILE A 270 -11.40 3.15 7.06
C ILE A 270 -12.67 2.59 6.44
N HIS A 271 -13.26 3.30 5.49
CA HIS A 271 -14.48 2.87 4.83
C HIS A 271 -14.27 1.54 4.07
N MET A 272 -15.29 0.68 4.01
CA MET A 272 -15.18 -0.63 3.35
C MET A 272 -14.70 -0.53 1.90
N ASN A 273 -15.19 0.45 1.13
CA ASN A 273 -14.73 0.68 -0.24
C ASN A 273 -13.20 0.87 -0.33
N ASP A 274 -12.59 1.59 0.61
CA ASP A 274 -11.14 1.79 0.64
C ASP A 274 -10.40 0.52 1.09
N LEU A 275 -11.00 -0.30 1.95
CA LEU A 275 -10.44 -1.59 2.31
C LEU A 275 -10.54 -2.60 1.15
N GLU A 276 -11.62 -2.58 0.39
CA GLU A 276 -11.87 -3.46 -0.77
C GLU A 276 -10.98 -3.10 -1.96
N SER A 277 -10.89 -1.81 -2.29
CA SER A 277 -10.11 -1.30 -3.42
C SER A 277 -9.56 0.10 -3.13
N PHE A 278 -8.32 0.15 -2.66
CA PHE A 278 -7.63 1.40 -2.39
C PHE A 278 -6.90 1.93 -3.64
N THR A 279 -7.12 3.20 -3.96
CA THR A 279 -6.30 3.93 -4.94
C THR A 279 -5.41 4.93 -4.20
N PRO A 280 -4.07 4.81 -4.32
CA PRO A 280 -3.16 5.76 -3.71
C PRO A 280 -3.25 7.11 -4.41
N GLY A 281 -2.92 8.17 -3.67
CA GLY A 281 -2.97 9.53 -4.20
C GLY A 281 -3.20 10.59 -3.15
N ILE A 282 -3.14 11.83 -3.60
CA ILE A 282 -3.29 13.04 -2.78
C ILE A 282 -4.74 13.44 -2.52
N ASP A 283 -5.73 12.63 -2.89
CA ASP A 283 -7.12 12.88 -2.51
C ASP A 283 -7.34 12.64 -1.01
N ARG A 284 -8.36 13.32 -0.45
CA ARG A 284 -8.84 13.09 0.92
C ARG A 284 -7.71 13.10 1.97
N VAL A 285 -6.73 14.00 1.84
CA VAL A 285 -5.54 14.02 2.71
C VAL A 285 -5.88 13.97 4.19
N PRO A 286 -6.79 14.82 4.70
CA PRO A 286 -7.12 14.79 6.13
C PRO A 286 -7.66 13.42 6.58
N GLU A 287 -8.37 12.70 5.71
CA GLU A 287 -8.93 11.37 6.00
C GLU A 287 -7.84 10.30 6.06
N LYS A 288 -6.95 10.27 5.08
CA LYS A 288 -5.78 9.37 5.09
C LYS A 288 -4.85 9.67 6.28
N MET A 289 -4.71 10.93 6.67
CA MET A 289 -3.98 11.33 7.88
C MET A 289 -4.68 10.87 9.16
N LEU A 290 -6.03 10.86 9.19
CA LEU A 290 -6.80 10.30 10.30
C LEU A 290 -6.54 8.79 10.44
N TRP A 291 -6.47 8.04 9.34
CA TRP A 291 -6.12 6.61 9.37
C TRP A 291 -4.72 6.36 9.95
N ALA A 292 -3.79 7.28 9.70
CA ALA A 292 -2.43 7.26 10.23
C ALA A 292 -2.31 7.78 11.69
N SER A 293 -3.32 8.52 12.17
CA SER A 293 -3.25 9.31 13.40
C SER A 293 -3.04 8.48 14.69
N ARG A 294 -3.53 7.24 14.70
CA ARG A 294 -3.40 6.30 15.84
C ARG A 294 -2.21 5.36 15.68
N ARG A 295 -1.48 5.45 14.57
CA ARG A 295 -0.37 4.56 14.26
C ARG A 295 0.95 5.11 14.76
N ARG A 296 1.87 4.21 15.10
CA ARG A 296 3.16 4.47 15.73
C ARG A 296 4.27 3.77 14.97
N THR A 297 5.44 4.37 14.99
CA THR A 297 6.65 3.84 14.37
C THR A 297 7.81 3.81 15.35
N THR A 298 8.74 2.88 15.16
CA THR A 298 9.94 2.76 16.02
C THR A 298 10.95 3.84 15.69
N ARG A 299 11.24 4.05 14.40
CA ARG A 299 11.99 5.20 13.92
C ARG A 299 11.03 6.34 13.67
N MET A 300 11.40 7.54 14.07
CA MET A 300 10.51 8.69 13.96
C MET A 300 10.27 9.11 12.52
N GLU A 301 11.25 8.89 11.63
CA GLU A 301 11.14 9.19 10.19
C GLU A 301 10.13 8.29 9.48
N ASP A 302 9.95 7.07 9.97
CA ASP A 302 9.05 6.09 9.37
C ASP A 302 7.59 6.55 9.38
N ILE A 303 7.19 7.48 10.25
CA ILE A 303 5.83 8.04 10.23
C ILE A 303 5.52 8.75 8.91
N ALA A 304 6.56 9.25 8.23
CA ALA A 304 6.46 9.83 6.91
C ALA A 304 6.62 8.77 5.83
N TYR A 305 7.65 7.92 5.96
CA TYR A 305 7.99 6.94 4.93
C TYR A 305 6.91 5.87 4.75
N CYS A 306 6.18 5.49 5.80
CA CYS A 306 5.06 4.55 5.66
C CYS A 306 3.84 5.14 4.93
N LEU A 307 3.81 6.45 4.67
CA LEU A 307 2.70 7.15 4.02
C LEU A 307 2.98 7.52 2.56
N ILE A 308 4.22 7.37 2.08
CA ILE A 308 4.58 7.76 0.70
C ILE A 308 3.77 6.99 -0.33
N GLY A 309 3.55 5.69 -0.11
CA GLY A 309 2.72 4.85 -0.98
C GLY A 309 1.23 5.14 -0.85
N ILE A 310 0.76 5.58 0.31
CA ILE A 310 -0.64 5.98 0.52
C ILE A 310 -0.98 7.24 -0.28
N PHE A 311 -0.06 8.20 -0.32
CA PHE A 311 -0.23 9.48 -1.00
C PHE A 311 0.30 9.53 -2.43
N ASP A 312 0.93 8.46 -2.91
CA ASP A 312 1.63 8.41 -4.20
C ASP A 312 2.64 9.57 -4.37
N ILE A 313 3.54 9.68 -3.39
CA ILE A 313 4.56 10.73 -3.32
C ILE A 313 5.96 10.12 -3.34
N SER A 314 6.87 10.78 -4.05
CA SER A 314 8.29 10.45 -4.04
C SER A 314 9.01 11.28 -2.97
N LEU A 315 9.65 10.61 -2.01
CA LEU A 315 10.57 11.21 -1.04
C LEU A 315 11.92 10.48 -1.08
N MET A 316 13.01 11.23 -0.96
CA MET A 316 14.34 10.66 -0.66
C MET A 316 14.37 10.17 0.78
N ILE A 317 14.81 8.93 1.01
CA ILE A 317 14.88 8.33 2.35
C ILE A 317 16.18 8.77 3.03
N THR A 318 16.07 9.35 4.22
CA THR A 318 17.20 9.98 4.93
C THR A 318 17.07 9.77 6.43
N TYR A 319 17.36 8.55 6.90
CA TYR A 319 17.39 8.26 8.33
C TYR A 319 18.40 9.15 9.07
N GLY A 320 17.96 9.73 10.20
CA GLY A 320 18.71 10.75 10.95
C GLY A 320 18.17 12.17 10.76
N GLU A 321 17.26 12.40 9.81
CA GLU A 321 16.61 13.71 9.65
C GLU A 321 15.51 14.00 10.69
N GLY A 322 15.09 12.99 11.45
CA GLY A 322 14.10 13.08 12.51
C GLY A 322 12.73 13.54 11.99
N ASN A 323 12.09 14.47 12.70
CA ASN A 323 10.77 14.98 12.32
C ASN A 323 10.77 15.83 11.03
N ARG A 324 11.93 16.05 10.40
CA ARG A 324 11.99 16.64 9.06
C ARG A 324 11.31 15.77 8.01
N ALA A 325 11.35 14.45 8.18
CA ALA A 325 10.77 13.51 7.24
C ALA A 325 9.26 13.78 7.05
N PHE A 326 8.52 13.94 8.15
CA PHE A 326 7.08 14.22 8.08
C PHE A 326 6.78 15.61 7.51
N PHE A 327 7.62 16.60 7.85
CA PHE A 327 7.49 17.92 7.24
C PHE A 327 7.68 17.88 5.73
N ARG A 328 8.69 17.17 5.22
CA ARG A 328 8.92 17.00 3.77
C ARG A 328 7.75 16.29 3.08
N LEU A 329 7.15 15.28 3.72
CA LEU A 329 5.93 14.66 3.23
C LEU A 329 4.81 15.71 3.08
N MET A 330 4.58 16.52 4.12
CA MET A 330 3.57 17.58 4.07
C MET A 330 3.88 18.63 2.99
N GLU A 331 5.14 18.99 2.76
CA GLU A 331 5.54 19.90 1.67
C GLU A 331 5.18 19.32 0.29
N GLU A 332 5.44 18.03 0.05
CA GLU A 332 5.06 17.39 -1.21
C GLU A 332 3.54 17.29 -1.39
N ILE A 333 2.81 17.04 -0.30
CA ILE A 333 1.34 17.06 -0.30
C ILE A 333 0.82 18.45 -0.68
N VAL A 334 1.32 19.50 -0.03
CA VAL A 334 0.91 20.90 -0.27
C VAL A 334 1.09 21.32 -1.72
N LYS A 335 2.15 20.84 -2.39
CA LYS A 335 2.42 21.18 -3.80
C LYS A 335 1.35 20.68 -4.76
N ARG A 336 0.59 19.66 -4.39
CA ARG A 336 -0.33 18.96 -5.30
C ARG A 336 -1.78 18.98 -4.81
N TYR A 337 -2.01 19.13 -3.51
CA TYR A 337 -3.34 19.17 -2.92
C TYR A 337 -3.91 20.59 -2.92
N ASP A 338 -5.14 20.76 -3.39
CA ASP A 338 -5.76 22.07 -3.63
C ASP A 338 -6.93 22.39 -2.69
N LYS A 339 -7.13 21.59 -1.63
CA LYS A 339 -8.22 21.80 -0.67
C LYS A 339 -7.71 22.33 0.67
N TRP A 340 -8.42 23.33 1.20
CA TRP A 340 -8.09 23.99 2.47
C TRP A 340 -8.32 23.11 3.70
N ASP A 341 -9.07 22.03 3.57
CA ASP A 341 -9.28 21.06 4.64
C ASP A 341 -7.98 20.40 5.13
N LEU A 342 -6.90 20.49 4.34
CA LEU A 342 -5.52 20.20 4.76
C LEU A 342 -5.13 20.92 6.05
N PHE A 343 -5.55 22.17 6.22
CA PHE A 343 -5.17 23.00 7.36
C PHE A 343 -6.10 22.82 8.57
N LEU A 344 -7.08 21.92 8.46
CA LEU A 344 -7.98 21.56 9.57
C LEU A 344 -7.32 20.49 10.45
N TRP A 345 -6.33 20.90 11.23
CA TRP A 345 -5.65 20.07 12.23
C TRP A 345 -5.55 20.83 13.56
N SER A 346 -5.26 20.12 14.65
CA SER A 346 -5.03 20.74 15.96
C SER A 346 -3.89 20.06 16.71
N GLY A 347 -3.26 20.77 17.64
CA GLY A 347 -2.13 20.26 18.41
C GLY A 347 -0.84 20.98 18.07
N ARG A 348 0.26 20.24 18.03
CA ARG A 348 1.59 20.83 17.83
C ARG A 348 1.85 21.11 16.35
N ARG A 349 2.35 22.32 16.09
CA ARG A 349 2.84 22.74 14.79
C ARG A 349 4.23 22.15 14.52
N SER A 350 4.55 21.95 13.24
CA SER A 350 5.90 21.63 12.79
C SER A 350 6.89 22.72 13.20
N ARG A 351 8.14 22.31 13.51
CA ARG A 351 9.23 23.25 13.80
C ARG A 351 9.72 24.01 12.56
N TYR A 352 9.36 23.54 11.37
CA TYR A 352 9.82 24.10 10.09
C TYR A 352 8.81 25.05 9.44
N ASN A 353 7.51 24.85 9.70
CA ASN A 353 6.46 25.76 9.26
C ASN A 353 5.26 25.69 10.20
N ALA A 354 4.79 26.86 10.66
CA ALA A 354 3.72 26.96 11.65
C ALA A 354 2.34 26.54 11.12
N ALA A 355 2.15 26.54 9.79
CA ALA A 355 0.90 26.18 9.14
C ALA A 355 0.69 24.66 9.01
N LEU A 356 1.74 23.86 9.25
CA LEU A 356 1.71 22.42 9.11
C LEU A 356 1.81 21.71 10.47
N PRO A 357 1.18 20.54 10.64
CA PRO A 357 1.27 19.76 11.87
C PRO A 357 2.63 19.09 12.02
N ASP A 358 3.00 18.71 13.25
CA ASP A 358 4.22 17.94 13.53
C ASP A 358 4.10 16.44 13.23
N ALA A 359 2.87 15.89 13.20
CA ALA A 359 2.57 14.48 12.94
C ALA A 359 1.09 14.25 12.55
N PRO A 360 0.74 13.03 12.05
CA PRO A 360 -0.64 12.69 11.67
C PRO A 360 -1.66 12.74 12.82
N HIS A 361 -1.23 12.55 14.07
CA HIS A 361 -2.13 12.57 15.24
C HIS A 361 -2.90 13.88 15.39
N SER A 362 -2.39 14.97 14.81
CA SER A 362 -3.02 16.29 14.82
C SER A 362 -4.33 16.33 14.02
N TYR A 363 -4.57 15.33 13.17
CA TYR A 363 -5.83 15.14 12.43
C TYR A 363 -6.89 14.32 13.18
N ALA A 364 -6.56 13.72 14.33
CA ALA A 364 -7.51 12.90 15.12
C ALA A 364 -8.48 13.71 16.00
N ALA A 365 -8.29 15.02 16.13
CA ALA A 365 -9.07 15.81 17.07
C ALA A 365 -10.56 15.85 16.68
N GLY A 366 -11.44 15.61 17.65
CA GLY A 366 -12.89 15.47 17.43
C GLY A 366 -13.56 16.64 16.71
N CYS A 367 -12.97 17.85 16.74
CA CYS A 367 -13.45 18.99 15.94
C CYS A 367 -13.41 18.73 14.43
N ILE A 368 -12.49 17.89 13.93
CA ILE A 368 -12.30 17.64 12.50
C ILE A 368 -13.38 16.68 11.97
N GLN A 369 -13.74 15.67 12.76
CA GLN A 369 -14.85 14.76 12.43
C GLN A 369 -16.17 15.54 12.34
N THR A 370 -16.46 16.37 13.36
CA THR A 370 -17.63 17.23 13.38
C THR A 370 -17.66 18.25 12.23
N LEU A 371 -16.50 18.83 11.86
CA LEU A 371 -16.39 19.73 10.71
C LEU A 371 -16.63 19.00 9.38
N ARG A 372 -16.09 17.79 9.20
CA ARG A 372 -16.33 16.99 7.99
C ARG A 372 -17.79 16.58 7.87
N ASP A 373 -18.40 16.14 8.97
CA ASP A 373 -19.82 15.74 8.98
C ASP A 373 -20.72 16.93 8.64
N ALA A 374 -20.38 18.12 9.14
CA ALA A 374 -21.09 19.35 8.81
C ALA A 374 -20.89 19.82 7.35
N VAL A 375 -19.66 19.71 6.82
CA VAL A 375 -19.36 20.04 5.41
C VAL A 375 -20.02 19.05 4.46
N ARG A 376 -20.12 17.77 4.82
CA ARG A 376 -20.80 16.73 4.02
C ARG A 376 -22.33 16.90 3.99
N GLN A 377 -22.93 17.46 5.04
CA GLN A 377 -24.37 17.68 5.14
C GLN A 377 -24.83 19.02 4.57
N ALA A 378 -23.94 20.02 4.46
CA ALA A 378 -24.24 21.27 3.80
C ALA A 378 -24.19 21.10 2.28
N ALA A 379 -25.16 21.67 1.56
CA ALA A 379 -25.03 21.86 0.11
C ALA A 379 -23.83 22.78 -0.15
N SER A 380 -22.67 22.19 -0.39
CA SER A 380 -21.41 22.93 -0.52
C SER A 380 -21.37 23.57 -1.91
N TYR A 381 -21.58 24.88 -1.95
CA TYR A 381 -21.17 25.67 -3.09
C TYR A 381 -19.70 26.05 -2.90
N GLU A 382 -18.83 25.51 -3.74
CA GLU A 382 -17.41 25.81 -3.73
C GLU A 382 -17.20 27.22 -4.31
N PHE A 383 -17.24 28.24 -3.45
CA PHE A 383 -17.04 29.63 -3.84
C PHE A 383 -15.69 30.14 -3.31
N GLY A 384 -14.84 30.69 -4.19
CA GLY A 384 -13.56 31.31 -3.83
C GLY A 384 -12.34 30.71 -4.55
N ASP A 385 -11.19 31.32 -4.31
CA ASP A 385 -9.91 30.89 -4.88
C ASP A 385 -9.24 29.86 -3.97
N ARG A 386 -9.13 28.62 -4.45
CA ARG A 386 -8.55 27.51 -3.68
C ARG A 386 -7.05 27.57 -3.51
N ARG A 387 -6.38 28.48 -4.22
CA ARG A 387 -4.92 28.56 -4.20
C ARG A 387 -4.43 28.93 -2.81
N PHE A 388 -3.48 28.16 -2.35
CA PHE A 388 -2.68 28.48 -1.19
C PHE A 388 -1.22 28.19 -1.50
N ALA A 389 -0.34 28.93 -0.84
CA ALA A 389 1.09 28.75 -0.96
C ALA A 389 1.73 28.76 0.42
N LEU A 390 2.67 27.86 0.64
CA LEU A 390 3.60 27.99 1.76
C LEU A 390 4.74 28.91 1.33
N THR A 391 4.83 30.04 2.00
CA THR A 391 5.89 31.03 1.82
C THR A 391 6.86 30.96 3.01
N ASN A 392 8.00 31.64 2.89
CA ASN A 392 8.90 31.87 4.01
C ASN A 392 8.26 32.69 5.16
N HIS A 393 7.17 33.41 4.90
CA HIS A 393 6.43 34.17 5.91
C HIS A 393 5.28 33.37 6.54
N GLY A 394 4.97 32.18 6.01
CA GLY A 394 3.87 31.32 6.47
C GLY A 394 2.91 30.95 5.35
N LEU A 395 1.65 30.69 5.72
CA LEU A 395 0.60 30.31 4.78
C LEU A 395 -0.02 31.55 4.14
N GLU A 396 0.05 31.61 2.81
CA GLU A 396 -0.71 32.55 1.99
C GLU A 396 -1.95 31.83 1.46
N ILE A 397 -3.14 32.35 1.79
CA ILE A 397 -4.44 31.83 1.35
C ILE A 397 -5.33 32.98 0.88
N TRP A 398 -6.14 32.73 -0.15
CA TRP A 398 -7.09 33.70 -0.68
C TRP A 398 -8.49 33.43 -0.11
N VAL A 399 -8.89 34.19 0.89
CA VAL A 399 -10.21 34.04 1.52
C VAL A 399 -11.17 35.12 1.09
N LEU A 400 -12.42 34.74 0.78
CA LEU A 400 -13.49 35.71 0.58
C LEU A 400 -13.88 36.30 1.93
N LEU A 401 -13.60 37.58 2.13
CA LEU A 401 -14.05 38.31 3.30
C LEU A 401 -15.47 38.82 3.06
N LEU A 402 -16.45 38.19 3.70
CA LEU A 402 -17.82 38.69 3.74
C LEU A 402 -17.93 39.70 4.88
N VAL A 403 -18.07 40.98 4.53
CA VAL A 403 -18.41 42.02 5.49
C VAL A 403 -19.88 41.87 5.81
N VAL A 404 -20.14 41.48 7.05
CA VAL A 404 -21.49 41.39 7.59
C VAL A 404 -21.76 42.70 8.34
N GLU A 405 -22.59 43.57 7.76
CA GLU A 405 -23.09 44.75 8.46
C GLU A 405 -24.19 44.29 9.44
N GLY A 406 -23.91 44.40 10.73
CA GLY A 406 -24.91 44.17 11.78
C GLY A 406 -25.61 45.49 12.10
N GLU A 407 -26.90 45.60 11.78
CA GLU A 407 -27.77 46.54 12.49
C GLU A 407 -28.03 45.99 13.91
N GLY A 408 -28.11 46.91 14.88
CA GLY A 408 -28.03 46.69 16.33
C GLY A 408 -28.61 45.39 16.93
N ASP A 409 -27.95 44.89 17.97
CA ASP A 409 -28.43 43.91 18.96
C ASP A 409 -29.39 42.81 18.45
N ALA A 410 -29.11 42.20 17.29
CA ALA A 410 -29.74 40.94 16.91
C ALA A 410 -28.96 40.20 15.82
N HIS A 411 -28.49 38.99 16.18
CA HIS A 411 -28.46 37.80 15.33
C HIS A 411 -27.70 37.92 14.01
N TRP A 412 -26.48 37.38 14.04
CA TRP A 412 -25.68 36.90 12.90
C TRP A 412 -26.57 36.56 11.68
N PRO A 413 -26.37 37.21 10.51
CA PRO A 413 -27.14 36.90 9.33
C PRO A 413 -26.87 35.46 8.92
N LYS A 414 -27.95 34.82 8.46
CA LYS A 414 -28.01 33.47 7.92
C LYS A 414 -27.19 33.35 6.61
N ALA A 415 -25.88 33.50 6.68
CA ALA A 415 -25.00 32.80 5.76
C ALA A 415 -24.92 31.36 6.29
N SER A 416 -25.90 30.54 5.90
CA SER A 416 -25.98 29.10 6.17
C SER A 416 -25.71 28.71 7.64
N ARG A 417 -26.77 28.70 8.46
CA ARG A 417 -26.82 27.88 9.68
C ARG A 417 -26.46 26.43 9.31
N CYS A 418 -25.21 26.03 9.49
CA CYS A 418 -24.94 24.69 9.97
C CYS A 418 -25.41 24.68 11.42
N ASP A 419 -26.40 23.86 11.73
CA ASP A 419 -26.98 23.70 13.07
C ASP A 419 -26.02 22.92 13.99
N LEU A 420 -24.77 23.36 14.04
CA LEU A 420 -23.79 22.97 15.05
C LEU A 420 -23.84 24.04 16.13
N GLY A 421 -24.07 23.60 17.37
CA GLY A 421 -23.96 24.44 18.55
C GLY A 421 -22.73 25.36 18.48
N SER A 422 -23.01 26.65 18.32
CA SER A 422 -22.20 27.81 18.72
C SER A 422 -20.74 27.95 18.26
N ARG A 423 -20.26 27.27 17.21
CA ARG A 423 -18.93 27.58 16.64
C ARG A 423 -18.91 27.56 15.10
N CYS A 424 -18.98 28.75 14.49
CA CYS A 424 -18.62 28.96 13.09
C CYS A 424 -17.10 29.14 12.97
N ALA A 425 -16.46 28.44 12.02
CA ALA A 425 -15.10 28.73 11.61
C ALA A 425 -15.16 29.68 10.39
N GLY A 426 -14.92 30.96 10.63
CA GLY A 426 -14.64 31.97 9.62
C GLY A 426 -13.56 32.90 10.15
N LEU A 427 -12.67 33.39 9.27
CA LEU A 427 -11.70 34.43 9.62
C LEU A 427 -12.43 35.77 9.68
N PHE A 428 -13.01 36.08 10.83
CA PHE A 428 -13.68 37.36 11.07
C PHE A 428 -12.66 38.38 11.59
N ARG A 429 -12.37 39.40 10.79
CA ARG A 429 -11.61 40.56 11.25
C ARG A 429 -12.56 41.48 12.02
N ARG A 430 -12.48 41.45 13.35
CA ARG A 430 -13.10 42.47 14.20
C ARG A 430 -12.35 43.79 13.96
N ARG A 431 -13.07 44.87 13.60
CA ARG A 431 -12.51 46.23 13.59
C ARG A 431 -12.25 46.70 15.01
#